data_AF-A0AAD3DVW2-F1
#
_entry.id   AF-A0AAD3DVW2-F1
#
_cell.length_a   1.000
_cell.length_b   1.000
_cell.length_c   1.000
_cell.angle_alpha   90.00
_cell.angle_beta   90.00
_cell.angle_gamma   90.00
#
_symmetry.space_group_name_H-M   'P 1'
#
loop_
_entity.id
_entity.type
_entity.pdbx_description
1 polymer ?
#
loop_
_entity_poly.entity_id
_entity_poly.type
_entity_poly.pdbx_seq_one_letter_code
_entity_poly.pdbx_strand_id
1 'polypeptide(L)'
;MTKKRRNRGRNKHGRGHVNRVRCESSGAMVPKDKAIKRYIVRNIVDASALRDMQEACVVDNYALPKIYRKVYYSISAAIHSRVVRVRSAKDRRNREPPRRFPSREQKKD
;
A
#
# COMPACT_ATOMS: atom_id res chain seq x y z
N MET A 1 20.59 24.24 -10.85
CA MET A 1 19.60 23.14 -10.99
C MET A 1 18.83 22.92 -9.70
N THR A 2 17.51 23.10 -9.71
CA THR A 2 16.69 22.93 -8.50
C THR A 2 16.40 21.46 -8.20
N LYS A 3 16.43 21.06 -6.92
CA LYS A 3 16.22 19.67 -6.49
C LYS A 3 14.98 19.56 -5.60
N LYS A 4 13.89 19.01 -6.15
CA LYS A 4 12.60 18.87 -5.43
C LYS A 4 12.66 18.01 -4.16
N ARG A 5 13.51 16.97 -4.10
CA ARG A 5 13.61 16.03 -2.96
C ARG A 5 15.06 15.66 -2.66
N ARG A 6 15.48 15.73 -1.39
CA ARG A 6 16.84 15.37 -0.93
C ARG A 6 17.27 13.96 -1.38
N ASN A 7 16.35 12.99 -1.31
CA ASN A 7 16.59 11.58 -1.68
C ASN A 7 16.38 11.25 -3.18
N ARG A 8 16.14 12.25 -4.05
CA ARG A 8 15.80 12.04 -5.48
C ARG A 8 14.58 11.12 -5.70
N GLY A 9 13.72 10.95 -4.69
CA GLY A 9 12.50 10.15 -4.76
C GLY A 9 12.70 8.63 -4.62
N ARG A 10 13.82 8.17 -4.07
CA ARG A 10 14.10 6.74 -3.85
C ARG A 10 14.93 6.50 -2.58
N ASN A 11 14.96 5.27 -2.09
CA ASN A 11 15.76 4.87 -0.92
C ASN A 11 17.10 4.23 -1.33
N LYS A 12 17.89 4.92 -2.18
CA LYS A 12 19.21 4.45 -2.64
C LYS A 12 20.30 5.23 -1.92
N HIS A 13 20.82 4.64 -0.85
CA HIS A 13 21.96 5.14 -0.09
C HIS A 13 23.07 4.08 -0.13
N GLY A 14 24.33 4.50 -0.33
CA GLY A 14 25.52 3.62 -0.33
C GLY A 14 25.52 2.51 -1.38
N ARG A 15 24.77 2.64 -2.49
CA ARG A 15 24.58 1.56 -3.49
C ARG A 15 24.63 2.09 -4.91
N GLY A 16 25.26 1.33 -5.81
CA GLY A 16 25.38 1.63 -7.25
C GLY A 16 24.19 1.14 -8.09
N HIS A 17 23.64 -0.04 -7.83
CA HIS A 17 22.50 -0.62 -8.57
C HIS A 17 21.46 -1.23 -7.61
N VAL A 18 20.21 -1.32 -8.05
CA VAL A 18 19.11 -1.98 -7.31
C VAL A 18 18.25 -2.73 -8.32
N ASN A 19 17.90 -3.98 -8.00
CA ASN A 19 17.03 -4.81 -8.84
C ASN A 19 15.73 -4.10 -9.15
N ARG A 20 15.27 -4.27 -10.39
CA ARG A 20 14.01 -3.71 -10.87
C ARG A 20 12.87 -4.68 -10.64
N VAL A 21 11.67 -4.13 -10.46
CA VAL A 21 10.41 -4.87 -10.30
C VAL A 21 9.42 -4.37 -11.35
N ARG A 22 8.44 -5.20 -11.70
CA ARG A 22 7.33 -4.83 -12.58
C ARG A 22 6.20 -4.24 -11.75
N CYS A 23 5.59 -3.16 -12.25
CA CYS A 23 4.36 -2.62 -11.69
C CYS A 23 3.21 -3.58 -11.99
N GLU A 24 2.38 -3.89 -10.99
CA GLU A 24 1.24 -4.81 -11.16
C GLU A 24 0.18 -4.24 -12.11
N SER A 25 -0.17 -2.96 -11.99
CA SER A 25 -1.22 -2.36 -12.83
C SER A 25 -0.78 -1.96 -14.24
N SER A 26 0.49 -1.56 -14.43
CA SER A 26 0.93 -0.94 -15.68
C SER A 26 2.04 -1.71 -16.39
N GLY A 27 2.53 -2.83 -15.85
CA GLY A 27 3.67 -3.59 -16.39
C GLY A 27 5.01 -2.85 -16.43
N ALA A 28 5.03 -1.58 -16.03
CA ALA A 28 6.21 -0.71 -16.12
C ALA A 28 7.35 -1.23 -15.25
N MET A 29 8.57 -1.17 -15.77
CA MET A 29 9.76 -1.57 -15.03
C MET A 29 10.24 -0.42 -14.12
N VAL A 30 10.27 -0.66 -12.81
CA VAL A 30 10.61 0.36 -11.80
C VAL A 30 11.68 -0.17 -10.84
N PRO A 31 12.69 0.64 -10.44
CA PRO A 31 13.62 0.24 -9.39
C PRO A 31 12.89 -0.11 -8.09
N LYS A 32 13.26 -1.22 -7.43
CA LYS A 32 12.61 -1.72 -6.20
C LYS A 32 12.60 -0.69 -5.07
N ASP A 33 13.56 0.23 -5.03
CA ASP A 33 13.71 1.31 -4.03
C ASP A 33 12.90 2.57 -4.37
N LYS A 34 12.35 2.67 -5.58
CA LYS A 34 11.47 3.76 -6.05
C LYS A 34 10.01 3.32 -6.15
N ALA A 35 9.75 2.02 -6.34
CA ALA A 35 8.40 1.47 -6.40
C ALA A 35 7.63 1.69 -5.09
N ILE A 36 6.34 1.98 -5.22
CA ILE A 36 5.43 2.11 -4.07
C ILE A 36 4.97 0.71 -3.70
N LYS A 37 5.33 0.28 -2.50
CA LYS A 37 5.04 -1.07 -1.98
C LYS A 37 3.82 -1.02 -1.09
N ARG A 38 2.89 -1.95 -1.29
CA ARG A 38 1.74 -2.17 -0.41
C ARG A 38 1.66 -3.64 -0.09
N TYR A 39 1.53 -3.95 1.19
CA TYR A 39 1.17 -5.28 1.63
C TYR A 39 -0.33 -5.28 1.91
N ILE A 40 -1.05 -6.07 1.13
CA ILE A 40 -2.49 -6.22 1.20
C ILE A 40 -2.75 -7.56 1.87
N VAL A 41 -3.44 -7.50 3.00
CA VAL A 41 -3.99 -8.66 3.69
C VAL A 41 -5.49 -8.54 3.62
N ARG A 42 -6.15 -9.53 3.03
CA ARG A 42 -7.60 -9.60 2.90
C ARG A 42 -8.05 -11.01 3.20
N ASN A 43 -9.27 -11.17 3.71
CA ASN A 43 -9.88 -12.50 3.75
C ASN A 43 -10.08 -12.99 2.30
N ILE A 44 -10.11 -14.31 2.11
CA ILE A 44 -10.43 -14.88 0.79
C ILE A 44 -11.86 -14.50 0.36
N VAL A 45 -12.76 -14.45 1.34
CA VAL A 45 -14.18 -14.14 1.16
C VAL A 45 -14.44 -12.68 1.52
N ASP A 46 -15.37 -12.03 0.80
CA ASP A 46 -15.85 -10.68 1.14
C ASP A 46 -16.71 -10.69 2.41
N ALA A 47 -16.80 -9.54 3.10
CA ALA A 47 -17.52 -9.42 4.36
C ALA A 47 -19.00 -9.80 4.27
N SER A 48 -19.64 -9.53 3.12
CA SER A 48 -21.06 -9.85 2.88
C SER A 48 -21.33 -11.35 2.81
N ALA A 49 -20.45 -12.11 2.13
CA ALA A 49 -20.58 -13.55 1.94
C ALA A 49 -20.05 -14.38 3.14
N LEU A 50 -19.57 -13.74 4.21
CA LEU A 50 -19.09 -14.44 5.40
C LEU A 50 -20.19 -15.26 6.07
N ARG A 51 -21.41 -14.71 6.15
CA ARG A 51 -22.53 -15.34 6.81
C ARG A 51 -22.99 -16.59 6.06
N ASP A 52 -23.21 -16.47 4.76
CA ASP A 52 -23.65 -17.60 3.92
C ASP A 52 -22.62 -18.73 3.93
N MET A 53 -21.32 -18.38 3.90
CA MET A 53 -20.23 -19.36 4.03
C MET A 53 -20.22 -20.06 5.37
N GLN A 54 -20.54 -19.37 6.47
CA GLN A 54 -20.60 -19.97 7.81
C GLN A 54 -21.81 -20.87 7.96
N GLU A 55 -22.98 -20.46 7.45
CA GLU A 55 -24.22 -21.26 7.48
C GLU A 55 -24.11 -22.51 6.59
N ALA A 56 -23.40 -22.42 5.45
CA ALA A 56 -23.19 -23.55 4.54
C ALA A 56 -22.01 -24.46 4.94
N CYS A 57 -21.18 -24.07 5.91
CA CYS A 57 -20.02 -24.87 6.30
C CYS A 57 -20.45 -26.03 7.20
N VAL A 58 -19.93 -27.23 6.92
CA VAL A 58 -20.12 -28.40 7.79
C VAL A 58 -19.31 -28.28 9.08
N VAL A 59 -18.25 -27.47 9.08
CA VAL A 59 -17.36 -27.29 10.23
C VAL A 59 -17.79 -26.06 11.02
N ASP A 60 -18.21 -26.29 12.27
CA ASP A 60 -18.53 -25.21 13.20
C ASP A 60 -17.32 -24.30 13.44
N ASN A 61 -17.54 -22.98 13.37
CA ASN A 61 -16.52 -21.95 13.59
C ASN A 61 -15.26 -22.08 12.71
N TYR A 62 -15.42 -22.44 11.44
CA TYR A 62 -14.31 -22.50 10.50
C TYR A 62 -13.56 -21.16 10.35
N ALA A 63 -12.25 -21.18 10.62
CA ALA A 63 -11.39 -20.01 10.49
C ALA A 63 -11.02 -19.76 9.02
N LEU A 64 -11.63 -18.74 8.42
CA LEU A 64 -11.37 -18.42 7.01
C LEU A 64 -9.92 -17.94 6.77
N PRO A 65 -9.23 -18.52 5.77
CA PRO A 65 -7.88 -18.11 5.41
C PRO A 65 -7.82 -16.70 4.79
N LYS A 66 -6.61 -16.15 4.75
CA LYS A 66 -6.31 -14.80 4.25
C LYS A 66 -5.41 -14.83 3.02
N ILE A 67 -5.67 -13.93 2.09
CA ILE A 67 -4.80 -13.62 0.95
C ILE A 67 -3.76 -12.61 1.39
N TYR A 68 -2.50 -12.97 1.19
CA TYR A 68 -1.34 -12.13 1.44
C TYR A 68 -0.69 -11.74 0.12
N ARG A 69 -0.79 -10.46 -0.25
CA ARG A 69 -0.23 -9.97 -1.51
C ARG A 69 0.64 -8.75 -1.32
N LYS A 70 1.88 -8.83 -1.81
CA LYS A 70 2.80 -7.70 -1.85
C LYS A 70 2.80 -7.06 -3.23
N VAL A 71 2.13 -5.92 -3.33
CA VAL A 71 1.95 -5.18 -4.58
C VAL A 71 3.06 -4.15 -4.77
N TYR A 72 3.53 -4.02 -6.01
CA TYR A 72 4.45 -2.98 -6.45
C TYR A 72 3.76 -2.09 -7.48
N TYR A 73 3.76 -0.78 -7.22
CA TYR A 73 3.25 0.22 -8.15
C TYR A 73 4.35 1.13 -8.69
N SER A 74 4.21 1.52 -9.96
CA SER A 74 4.87 2.69 -10.53
C SER A 74 4.29 3.97 -9.92
N ILE A 75 5.03 5.08 -10.00
CA ILE A 75 4.56 6.36 -9.43
C ILE A 75 3.28 6.82 -10.14
N SER A 76 3.22 6.68 -11.47
CA SER A 76 2.05 7.07 -12.26
C SER A 76 0.82 6.24 -11.89
N ALA A 77 0.95 4.90 -11.84
CA ALA A 77 -0.16 4.02 -11.47
C ALA A 77 -0.66 4.29 -10.05
N ALA A 78 0.24 4.56 -9.11
CA ALA A 78 -0.13 4.82 -7.73
C ALA A 78 -0.83 6.18 -7.53
N ILE A 79 -0.53 7.18 -8.37
CA ILE A 79 -1.24 8.47 -8.35
C ILE A 79 -2.63 8.30 -8.99
N HIS A 80 -2.70 7.61 -10.13
CA HIS A 80 -3.96 7.36 -10.84
C HIS A 80 -4.98 6.59 -9.98
N SER A 81 -4.52 5.51 -9.33
CA SER A 81 -5.32 4.70 -8.40
C SER A 81 -5.50 5.33 -7.00
N ARG A 82 -5.01 6.57 -6.80
CA ARG A 82 -5.12 7.34 -5.55
C ARG A 82 -4.49 6.66 -4.32
N VAL A 83 -3.60 5.69 -4.51
CA VAL A 83 -2.82 5.02 -3.46
C VAL A 83 -1.84 5.98 -2.78
N VAL A 84 -1.33 6.96 -3.52
CA VAL A 84 -0.56 8.10 -3.01
C VAL A 84 -1.11 9.39 -3.58
N ARG A 85 -0.98 10.49 -2.81
CA ARG A 85 -1.47 11.82 -3.20
C ARG A 85 -0.33 12.84 -3.26
N VAL A 86 -0.56 13.91 -4.01
CA VAL A 86 0.34 15.07 -4.01
C VAL A 86 0.28 15.76 -2.65
N ARG A 87 1.43 16.24 -2.16
CA ARG A 87 1.59 16.90 -0.87
C ARG A 87 2.28 18.26 -1.03
N SER A 88 2.03 19.16 -0.09
CA SER A 88 2.68 20.48 0.01
C SER A 88 4.20 20.36 0.15
N ALA A 89 4.95 21.46 -0.03
CA ALA A 89 6.41 21.43 0.08
C ALA A 89 6.87 20.98 1.49
N LYS A 90 6.19 21.44 2.54
CA LYS A 90 6.46 21.08 3.94
C LYS A 90 6.12 19.60 4.20
N ASP A 91 4.93 19.16 3.80
CA ASP A 91 4.42 17.82 4.13
C ASP A 91 5.12 16.69 3.37
N ARG A 92 5.79 16.98 2.24
CA ARG A 92 6.65 16.00 1.55
C ARG A 92 7.78 15.48 2.44
N ARG A 93 8.19 16.24 3.47
CA ARG A 93 9.24 15.82 4.43
C ARG A 93 8.72 14.81 5.44
N ASN A 94 7.42 14.83 5.75
CA ASN A 94 6.80 13.85 6.64
C ASN A 94 6.85 12.45 5.99
N ARG A 95 7.40 11.48 6.72
CA ARG A 95 7.56 10.07 6.31
C ARG A 95 6.65 9.12 7.08
N GLU A 96 5.90 9.62 8.06
CA GLU A 96 4.96 8.82 8.82
C GLU A 96 3.84 8.30 7.92
N PRO A 97 3.41 7.04 8.09
CA PRO A 97 2.25 6.53 7.38
C PRO A 97 0.98 7.28 7.84
N PRO A 98 -0.01 7.47 6.95
CA PRO A 98 -1.30 8.01 7.37
C PRO A 98 -1.93 7.07 8.41
N ARG A 99 -2.53 7.64 9.46
CA ARG A 99 -3.29 6.88 10.47
C ARG A 99 -4.48 6.20 9.78
N ARG A 100 -4.63 4.88 9.93
CA ARG A 100 -5.71 4.10 9.30
C ARG A 100 -7.02 4.18 10.06
N PHE A 101 -6.96 4.22 11.38
CA PHE A 101 -8.10 4.38 12.25
C PHE A 101 -8.02 5.76 12.90
N PRO A 102 -9.11 6.55 12.93
CA PRO A 102 -9.15 7.76 13.72
C PRO A 102 -8.95 7.39 15.20
N SER A 103 -8.22 8.22 15.94
CA SER A 103 -8.14 8.09 17.40
C SER A 103 -9.55 8.25 17.98
N ARG A 104 -9.96 7.31 18.84
CA ARG A 104 -11.28 7.31 19.51
C ARG A 104 -11.59 8.59 20.31
N GLU A 105 -10.61 9.45 20.56
CA GLU A 105 -10.71 10.68 21.37
C GLU A 105 -11.46 11.86 20.73
N GLN A 106 -11.86 11.79 19.45
CA GLN A 106 -12.62 12.90 18.80
C GLN A 106 -14.14 12.73 18.86
N LYS A 107 -14.66 11.84 19.72
CA LYS A 107 -16.09 11.71 20.06
C LYS A 107 -16.35 12.16 21.51
N LYS A 108 -15.87 13.35 21.86
CA LYS A 108 -16.36 14.12 23.00
C LYS A 108 -16.59 15.52 22.45
N ASP A 109 -17.81 15.73 21.98
CA ASP A 109 -18.62 16.96 22.01
C ASP A 109 -19.96 16.64 21.35
#